data_AF-A0A3N9WL90-F1
#
_entry.id   AF-A0A3N9WL90-F1
#
_cell.length_a   1.000
_cell.length_b   1.000
_cell.length_c   1.000
_cell.angle_alpha   90.00
_cell.angle_beta   90.00
_cell.angle_gamma   90.00
#
_symmetry.space_group_name_H-M   'P 1'
#
loop_
_entity.id
_entity.type
_entity.pdbx_description
1 polymer ?
#
loop_
_entity_poly.entity_id
_entity_poly.type
_entity_poly.pdbx_seq_one_letter_code
_entity_poly.pdbx_strand_id
1 'polypeptide(L)'
;MNAKNQRPGTASGGATYRSAAYTSLLPWQVRERRFAPVGFGRRGLNPDDVYAFLDRVAVDMAAVYAALAESRRETARIKAGLRRWQSDHAGTRNERGHTR
;
A
#
# COMPACT_ATOMS: atom_id res chain seq x y z
N MET A 1 24.35 33.58 18.04
CA MET A 1 24.91 32.26 18.37
C MET A 1 23.77 31.25 18.44
N ASN A 2 23.81 30.25 17.56
CA ASN A 2 23.23 28.88 17.62
C ASN A 2 21.71 28.75 17.90
N ALA A 3 20.83 28.55 16.92
CA ALA A 3 20.64 27.38 16.05
C ALA A 3 20.23 26.08 16.78
N LYS A 4 19.17 25.46 16.21
CA LYS A 4 18.75 24.05 16.28
C LYS A 4 17.67 23.72 17.32
N ASN A 5 16.45 23.50 16.81
CA ASN A 5 15.81 22.20 17.02
C ASN A 5 14.94 21.85 15.81
N GLN A 6 15.62 21.31 14.79
CA GLN A 6 14.99 20.51 13.76
C GLN A 6 14.49 19.22 14.43
N ARG A 7 13.18 18.96 14.34
CA ARG A 7 12.60 17.66 14.68
C ARG A 7 12.84 16.70 13.50
N PRO A 8 13.58 15.61 13.67
CA PRO A 8 13.66 14.54 12.67
C PRO A 8 12.54 13.53 12.90
N GLY A 9 12.07 12.89 11.83
CA GLY A 9 11.45 11.56 11.93
C GLY A 9 10.04 11.41 11.40
N THR A 10 9.71 11.94 10.22
CA THR A 10 8.70 11.24 9.40
C THR A 10 9.41 10.08 8.73
N ALA A 11 9.32 8.90 9.36
CA ALA A 11 9.74 7.64 8.77
C ALA A 11 8.90 7.37 7.51
N SER A 12 9.37 7.91 6.37
CA SER A 12 8.94 7.50 5.04
C SER A 12 9.61 6.17 4.74
N GLY A 13 9.08 5.10 5.34
CA GLY A 13 9.47 3.74 5.04
C GLY A 13 9.11 3.43 3.58
N GLY A 14 10.13 3.20 2.75
CA GLY A 14 10.01 2.40 1.53
C GLY A 14 9.01 2.91 0.48
N ALA A 15 8.83 4.22 0.32
CA ALA A 15 8.16 4.75 -0.87
C ALA A 15 9.12 4.63 -2.07
N THR A 16 9.29 3.40 -2.57
CA THR A 16 9.86 3.14 -3.90
C THR A 16 9.14 4.04 -4.89
N TYR A 17 9.85 5.03 -5.44
CA TYR A 17 9.47 5.90 -6.56
C TYR A 17 8.01 5.74 -7.03
N ARG A 18 7.05 6.22 -6.23
CA ARG A 18 5.62 6.20 -6.57
C ARG A 18 5.21 7.61 -6.89
N SER A 19 5.67 8.09 -8.03
CA SER A 19 5.07 9.28 -8.64
C SER A 19 3.59 8.97 -8.86
N ALA A 20 2.70 9.81 -8.33
CA ALA A 20 1.25 9.66 -8.51
C ALA A 20 0.83 9.64 -9.99
N ALA A 21 1.73 10.08 -10.89
CA ALA A 21 1.61 9.98 -12.34
C ALA A 21 1.75 8.54 -12.89
N TYR A 22 2.37 7.62 -12.14
CA TYR A 22 2.41 6.20 -12.48
C TYR A 22 1.33 5.46 -11.70
N THR A 23 0.25 5.11 -12.38
CA THR A 23 -0.74 4.19 -11.84
C THR A 23 -0.04 2.86 -11.53
N SER A 24 -0.07 2.46 -10.26
CA SER A 24 0.53 1.21 -9.81
C SER A 24 -0.09 0.05 -10.59
N LEU A 25 0.75 -0.79 -11.18
CA LEU A 25 0.31 -1.92 -11.99
C LEU A 25 -0.45 -2.94 -11.12
N LEU A 26 -1.63 -3.35 -11.55
CA LEU A 26 -2.44 -4.36 -10.88
C LEU A 26 -2.03 -5.77 -11.33
N PRO A 27 -2.18 -6.81 -10.48
CA PRO A 27 -1.79 -8.18 -10.83
C PRO A 27 -2.41 -8.69 -12.13
N TRP A 28 -3.69 -8.40 -12.38
CA TRP A 28 -4.37 -8.80 -13.61
C TRP A 28 -3.79 -8.10 -14.86
N GLN A 29 -3.37 -6.83 -14.72
CA GLN A 29 -2.73 -6.09 -15.81
C GLN A 29 -1.37 -6.67 -16.19
N VAL A 30 -0.67 -7.30 -15.24
CA VAL A 30 0.58 -8.04 -15.52
C VAL A 30 0.29 -9.29 -16.35
N ARG A 31 -0.72 -10.09 -15.95
CA ARG A 31 -1.08 -11.33 -16.66
C ARG A 31 -1.58 -11.08 -18.07
N GLU A 32 -2.33 -10.00 -18.26
CA GLU A 32 -2.96 -9.70 -19.53
C GLU A 32 -2.03 -8.93 -20.49
N ARG A 33 -0.87 -8.48 -20.02
CA ARG A 33 0.08 -7.73 -20.84
C ARG A 33 0.55 -8.59 -22.01
N ARG A 34 0.32 -8.10 -23.23
CA ARG A 34 0.84 -8.71 -24.46
C ARG A 34 2.01 -7.90 -25.00
N PHE A 35 3.05 -8.59 -25.44
CA PHE A 35 4.20 -8.00 -26.11
C PHE A 35 4.13 -8.26 -27.60
N ALA A 36 4.53 -7.26 -28.40
CA ALA A 36 4.69 -7.45 -29.83
C ALA A 36 5.87 -8.41 -30.09
N PRO A 37 5.78 -9.29 -31.10
CA PRO A 37 6.92 -10.08 -31.57
C PRO A 37 8.08 -9.16 -31.98
N VAL A 38 9.31 -9.65 -31.84
CA VAL A 38 10.48 -8.93 -32.36
C VAL A 38 10.43 -8.85 -33.89
N GLY A 39 10.88 -7.72 -34.44
CA GLY A 39 10.98 -7.53 -35.89
C GLY A 39 11.99 -8.47 -36.55
N PHE A 40 11.86 -8.64 -37.86
CA PHE A 40 12.69 -9.55 -38.66
C PHE A 40 14.20 -9.31 -38.45
N GLY A 41 14.98 -10.38 -38.33
CA GLY A 41 16.44 -10.33 -38.11
C GLY A 41 16.89 -10.10 -36.66
N ARG A 42 15.97 -10.00 -35.69
CA ARG A 42 16.29 -9.88 -34.26
C ARG A 42 15.90 -11.15 -33.51
N ARG A 43 16.72 -11.55 -32.52
CA ARG A 43 16.35 -12.59 -31.54
C ARG A 43 15.64 -11.95 -30.36
N GLY A 44 14.47 -12.48 -30.03
CA GLY A 44 13.67 -12.08 -28.86
C GLY A 44 13.72 -13.15 -27.77
N LEU A 45 13.11 -12.83 -26.62
CA LEU A 45 12.84 -13.82 -25.58
C LEU A 45 11.79 -14.82 -26.08
N ASN A 46 11.85 -16.05 -25.56
CA ASN A 46 10.80 -17.04 -25.77
C ASN A 46 9.49 -16.53 -25.15
N PRO A 47 8.40 -16.39 -25.92
CA PRO A 47 7.12 -15.92 -25.40
C PRO A 47 6.61 -16.76 -24.23
N ASP A 48 6.78 -18.07 -24.27
CA ASP A 48 6.23 -18.97 -23.24
C ASP A 48 6.92 -18.77 -21.89
N ASP A 49 8.25 -18.63 -21.90
CA ASP A 49 9.04 -18.35 -20.69
C ASP A 49 8.68 -16.99 -20.10
N VAL A 50 8.45 -15.99 -20.95
CA VAL A 50 8.02 -14.64 -20.52
C VAL A 50 6.65 -14.71 -19.87
N TYR A 51 5.68 -15.40 -20.49
CA TYR A 51 4.33 -15.49 -19.93
C TYR A 51 4.28 -16.32 -18.65
N ALA A 52 5.06 -17.40 -18.54
CA ALA A 52 5.20 -18.18 -17.31
C ALA A 52 5.79 -17.34 -16.15
N PHE A 53 6.81 -16.53 -16.45
CA PHE A 53 7.38 -15.61 -15.47
C PHE A 53 6.37 -14.54 -15.04
N LEU A 54 5.65 -13.92 -15.98
CA LEU A 54 4.64 -12.91 -15.67
C LEU A 54 3.48 -13.48 -14.84
N ASP A 55 3.08 -14.73 -15.07
CA ASP A 55 2.05 -15.38 -14.27
C ASP A 55 2.47 -15.49 -12.81
N ARG A 56 3.70 -15.97 -12.56
CA ARG A 56 4.28 -16.04 -11.22
C ARG A 56 4.39 -14.66 -10.56
N VAL A 57 4.89 -13.65 -11.29
CA VAL A 57 4.96 -12.27 -10.79
C VAL A 57 3.59 -11.77 -10.37
N ALA A 58 2.55 -12.05 -11.17
CA ALA A 58 1.20 -11.65 -10.84
C ALA A 58 0.63 -12.38 -9.63
N VAL A 59 0.93 -13.68 -9.43
CA VAL A 59 0.59 -14.41 -8.20
C VAL A 59 1.23 -13.73 -6.99
N ASP A 60 2.53 -13.47 -7.05
CA ASP A 60 3.28 -12.89 -5.93
C ASP A 60 2.78 -11.47 -5.61
N MET A 61 2.50 -10.65 -6.63
CA MET A 61 1.90 -9.33 -6.45
C MET A 61 0.51 -9.40 -5.80
N ALA A 62 -0.32 -10.38 -6.18
CA ALA A 62 -1.64 -10.57 -5.57
C ALA A 62 -1.50 -10.92 -4.07
N ALA A 63 -0.54 -11.79 -3.72
CA ALA A 63 -0.26 -12.15 -2.33
C ALA A 63 0.18 -10.93 -1.50
N VAL A 64 1.11 -10.12 -2.03
CA VAL A 64 1.57 -8.89 -1.35
C VAL A 64 0.43 -7.89 -1.14
N TYR A 65 -0.43 -7.70 -2.15
CA TYR A 65 -1.57 -6.78 -2.03
C TYR A 65 -2.63 -7.29 -1.05
N ALA A 66 -2.86 -8.61 -0.98
CA ALA A 66 -3.73 -9.21 0.02
C ALA A 66 -3.20 -9.00 1.45
N ALA A 67 -1.90 -9.24 1.67
CA ALA A 67 -1.25 -9.01 2.96
C ALA A 67 -1.32 -7.53 3.39
N LEU A 68 -1.08 -6.61 2.45
CA LEU A 68 -1.21 -5.18 2.69
C LEU A 68 -2.65 -4.77 3.04
N ALA A 69 -3.64 -5.34 2.35
CA ALA A 69 -5.05 -5.08 2.63
C ALA A 69 -5.43 -5.54 4.04
N GLU A 70 -4.93 -6.71 4.47
CA GLU A 70 -5.20 -7.22 5.81
C GLU A 70 -4.55 -6.36 6.90
N SER A 71 -3.28 -5.97 6.73
CA SER A 71 -2.60 -5.06 7.66
C SER A 71 -3.34 -3.73 7.82
N ARG A 72 -3.88 -3.19 6.72
CA ARG A 72 -4.70 -1.96 6.75
C ARG A 72 -6.01 -2.16 7.49
N ARG A 73 -6.68 -3.31 7.32
CA ARG A 73 -7.91 -3.65 8.05
C ARG A 73 -7.65 -3.77 9.55
N GLU A 74 -6.57 -4.45 9.93
CA GLU A 74 -6.17 -4.57 11.33
C GLU A 74 -5.94 -3.19 11.97
N THR A 75 -5.18 -2.34 11.27
CA THR A 75 -4.94 -0.95 11.72
C THR A 75 -6.26 -0.17 11.84
N ALA A 76 -7.19 -0.35 10.89
CA ALA A 76 -8.49 0.31 10.94
C ALA A 76 -9.34 -0.17 12.12
N ARG A 77 -9.31 -1.47 12.45
CA ARG A 77 -10.00 -2.04 13.62
C ARG A 77 -9.46 -1.45 14.93
N ILE A 78 -8.13 -1.39 15.08
CA ILE A 78 -7.48 -0.81 16.27
C ILE A 78 -7.88 0.67 16.42
N LYS A 79 -7.80 1.45 15.33
CA LYS A 79 -8.20 2.87 15.35
C LYS A 79 -9.68 3.05 15.69
N ALA A 80 -10.56 2.18 15.19
CA ALA A 80 -11.98 2.23 15.50
C ALA A 80 -12.27 1.94 16.97
N GLY A 81 -11.58 0.94 17.56
CA GLY A 81 -11.66 0.64 18.99
C GLY A 81 -11.21 1.80 19.85
N LEU A 82 -10.06 2.40 19.52
CA LEU A 82 -9.55 3.58 20.21
C LEU A 82 -10.51 4.77 20.12
N ARG A 83 -11.10 5.00 18.94
CA ARG A 83 -12.08 6.08 18.74
C ARG A 83 -13.32 5.88 19.60
N ARG A 84 -13.85 4.65 19.66
CA ARG A 84 -15.00 4.30 20.50
C ARG A 84 -14.71 4.58 21.97
N TRP A 85 -13.57 4.08 22.47
CA TRP A 85 -13.14 4.33 23.84
C TRP A 85 -12.99 5.83 24.15
N GLN A 86 -12.41 6.61 23.23
CA GLN A 86 -12.32 8.07 23.38
C GLN A 86 -13.69 8.75 23.44
N SER A 87 -14.66 8.32 22.63
CA SER A 87 -16.02 8.84 22.64
C SER A 87 -16.75 8.52 23.95
N ASP A 88 -16.63 7.29 24.45
CA ASP A 88 -17.26 6.89 25.71
C ASP A 88 -16.67 7.70 26.89
N HIS A 89 -15.35 7.90 26.91
CA HIS A 89 -14.70 8.76 27.92
C HIS A 89 -15.05 10.25 27.79
N ALA A 90 -15.26 10.76 26.58
CA ALA A 90 -15.71 12.14 26.37
C ALA A 90 -17.16 12.35 26.82
N GLY A 91 -18.05 11.37 26.56
CA GLY A 91 -19.43 11.35 27.04
C GLY A 91 -19.51 11.35 28.58
N THR A 92 -18.77 10.45 29.24
CA THR A 92 -18.72 10.40 30.71
C THR A 92 -18.11 11.65 31.37
N ARG A 93 -17.28 12.42 30.66
CA ARG A 93 -16.78 13.72 31.16
C ARG A 93 -17.83 14.82 31.03
N ASN A 94 -18.65 14.78 29.96
CA ASN A 94 -19.69 15.77 29.71
C ASN A 94 -20.90 15.59 30.65
N GLU A 95 -21.30 14.34 30.92
CA GLU A 95 -22.38 14.01 31.86
C GLU A 95 -22.07 14.47 33.29
N ARG A 96 -20.81 14.33 33.73
CA ARG A 96 -20.35 14.81 35.05
C ARG A 96 -20.27 16.34 35.17
N GLY A 97 -20.34 17.07 34.06
CA GLY A 97 -20.35 18.54 34.03
C GLY A 97 -21.75 19.15 34.07
N HIS A 98 -22.81 18.38 33.76
CA HIS A 98 -24.19 18.86 33.72
C HIS A 98 -24.97 18.69 35.03
N THR A 99 -24.44 17.94 35.99
CA THR A 99 -25.07 17.72 37.31
C THR A 99 -24.57 18.69 38.39
N ARG A 100 -24.39 19.98 38.07
CA ARG A 100 -23.95 20.99 39.04
C ARG A 100 -24.74 22.27 38.95
#